data_AF-A0AAE0YBW1-F1
#
_entry.id   AF-A0AAE0YBW1-F1
#
_cell.length_a   1.000
_cell.length_b   1.000
_cell.length_c   1.000
_cell.angle_alpha   90.00
_cell.angle_beta   90.00
_cell.angle_gamma   90.00
#
_symmetry.space_group_name_H-M   'P 1'
#
loop_
_entity.id
_entity.type
_entity.pdbx_description
1 polymer ?
#
loop_
_entity_poly.entity_id
_entity_poly.type
_entity_poly.pdbx_seq_one_letter_code
_entity_poly.pdbx_strand_id
1 'polypeptide(L)'
;MEDTKRGLETVELATEGLLAINRCGLQGKLKVWYLQFMLIPKLLWPLLVYEICSTTVEAIEAKINKFTRRWLGVPPGLPDVAMYCRKAKLRLPSWKSINVAKPGYSRC
;
A
#
# COMPACT_ATOMS: atom_id res chain seq x y z
N MET A 1 7.29 26.75 8.62
CA MET A 1 6.47 26.04 9.66
C MET A 1 5.18 25.45 9.08
N GLU A 2 4.73 25.89 7.89
CA GLU A 2 3.51 25.40 7.26
C GLU A 2 3.71 24.05 6.57
N ASP A 3 4.84 23.86 5.88
CA ASP A 3 5.19 22.64 5.16
C ASP A 3 5.32 21.42 6.10
N THR A 4 5.81 21.64 7.31
CA THR A 4 5.90 20.61 8.36
C THR A 4 4.51 20.15 8.81
N LYS A 5 3.53 21.06 8.89
CA LYS A 5 2.14 20.71 9.21
C LYS A 5 1.49 19.91 8.08
N ARG A 6 1.68 20.35 6.83
CA ARG A 6 1.19 19.62 5.64
C ARG A 6 1.77 18.20 5.52
N GLY A 7 3.06 18.05 5.86
CA GLY A 7 3.70 16.74 5.94
C GLY A 7 3.04 15.84 6.97
N LEU A 8 2.71 16.36 8.16
CA LEU A 8 2.03 15.61 9.21
C LEU A 8 0.61 15.19 8.79
N GLU A 9 -0.17 16.12 8.23
CA GLU A 9 -1.51 15.84 7.68
C GLU A 9 -1.49 14.70 6.65
N THR A 10 -0.46 14.68 5.79
CA THR A 10 -0.29 13.63 4.78
C THR A 10 0.04 12.28 5.41
N VAL A 11 0.84 12.25 6.48
CA VAL A 11 1.15 11.02 7.23
C VAL A 11 -0.08 10.47 7.95
N GLU A 12 -0.90 11.33 8.51
CA GLU A 12 -2.17 10.96 9.16
C GLU A 12 -3.13 10.37 8.14
N LEU A 13 -3.34 11.06 7.00
CA LEU A 13 -4.16 10.57 5.89
C LEU A 13 -3.69 9.18 5.42
N ALA A 14 -2.38 8.97 5.27
CA ALA A 14 -1.82 7.68 4.88
C ALA A 14 -2.12 6.61 5.94
N THR A 15 -1.94 6.94 7.22
CA THR A 15 -2.11 6.00 8.33
C THR A 15 -3.58 5.60 8.49
N GLU A 16 -4.50 6.57 8.45
CA GLU A 16 -5.94 6.32 8.51
C GLU A 16 -6.43 5.49 7.32
N GLY A 17 -5.99 5.84 6.10
CA GLY A 17 -6.33 5.08 4.90
C GLY A 17 -5.86 3.62 4.97
N LEU A 18 -4.62 3.39 5.43
CA LEU A 18 -4.09 2.03 5.63
C LEU A 18 -4.86 1.25 6.69
N LEU A 19 -5.22 1.89 7.81
CA LEU A 19 -6.01 1.26 8.85
C LEU A 19 -7.42 0.92 8.38
N ALA A 20 -8.06 1.80 7.62
CA ALA A 20 -9.38 1.58 7.04
C ALA A 20 -9.37 0.35 6.12
N ILE A 21 -8.40 0.26 5.19
CA ILE A 21 -8.22 -0.90 4.30
C ILE A 21 -7.94 -2.17 5.10
N ASN A 22 -7.12 -2.06 6.14
CA ASN A 22 -6.76 -3.21 6.98
C ASN A 22 -7.99 -3.79 7.70
N ARG A 23 -8.88 -2.93 8.19
CA ARG A 23 -10.12 -3.30 8.89
C ARG A 23 -11.16 -3.94 7.96
N CYS A 24 -11.12 -3.67 6.65
CA CYS A 24 -12.01 -4.32 5.72
C CYS A 24 -11.77 -5.85 5.71
N GLY A 25 -12.84 -6.65 5.68
CA GLY A 25 -12.78 -8.12 5.57
C GLY A 25 -12.36 -8.65 4.18
N LEU A 26 -11.66 -7.83 3.38
CA LEU A 26 -11.27 -8.14 2.02
C LEU A 26 -10.07 -9.11 1.98
N GLN A 27 -9.99 -9.91 0.92
CA GLN A 27 -8.79 -10.71 0.64
C GLN A 27 -7.55 -9.82 0.45
N GLY A 28 -6.38 -10.33 0.82
CA GLY A 28 -5.12 -9.57 0.76
C GLY A 28 -4.83 -8.93 -0.61
N LYS A 29 -5.08 -9.65 -1.70
CA LYS A 29 -4.89 -9.13 -3.07
C LYS A 29 -5.79 -7.92 -3.38
N LEU A 30 -7.05 -7.96 -2.92
CA LEU A 30 -8.00 -6.85 -3.08
C LEU A 30 -7.61 -5.64 -2.22
N LYS A 31 -7.07 -5.86 -1.02
CA LYS A 31 -6.52 -4.77 -0.18
C LYS A 31 -5.37 -4.05 -0.87
N VAL A 32 -4.44 -4.80 -1.46
CA VAL A 32 -3.32 -4.21 -2.24
C VAL A 32 -3.82 -3.47 -3.47
N TRP A 33 -4.85 -3.97 -4.14
CA TRP A 33 -5.45 -3.26 -5.25
C TRP A 33 -6.06 -1.93 -4.81
N TYR A 34 -6.83 -1.92 -3.73
CA TYR A 34 -7.41 -0.69 -3.20
C TYR A 34 -6.34 0.30 -2.77
N LEU A 35 -5.27 -0.16 -2.12
CA LEU A 35 -4.09 0.65 -1.83
C LEU A 35 -3.54 1.30 -3.11
N GLN A 36 -3.31 0.52 -4.17
CA GLN A 36 -2.68 0.99 -5.40
C GLN A 36 -3.53 1.99 -6.17
N PHE A 37 -4.85 1.79 -6.22
CA PHE A 37 -5.76 2.55 -7.09
C PHE A 37 -6.59 3.61 -6.36
N MET A 38 -6.71 3.54 -5.03
CA MET A 38 -7.48 4.52 -4.25
C MET A 38 -6.57 5.33 -3.33
N LEU A 39 -5.76 4.66 -2.50
CA LEU A 39 -5.00 5.37 -1.46
C LEU A 39 -3.76 6.07 -2.02
N ILE A 40 -2.98 5.40 -2.88
CA ILE A 40 -1.79 6.01 -3.49
C ILE A 40 -2.15 7.25 -4.31
N PRO A 41 -3.18 7.27 -5.19
CA PRO A 41 -3.55 8.49 -5.90
C PRO A 41 -3.98 9.64 -4.99
N LYS A 42 -4.65 9.35 -3.87
CA LYS A 42 -5.00 10.37 -2.85
C LYS A 42 -3.77 10.96 -2.16
N LEU A 43 -2.75 10.14 -1.91
CA LEU A 43 -1.48 10.58 -1.32
C LEU A 43 -0.57 11.27 -2.34
N LEU A 44 -0.67 10.91 -3.61
CA LEU A 44 0.14 11.48 -4.67
C LEU A 44 -0.13 12.98 -4.84
N TRP A 45 -1.38 13.41 -4.67
CA TRP A 45 -1.76 14.82 -4.79
C TRP A 45 -1.00 15.74 -3.81
N PRO A 46 -1.05 15.55 -2.48
CA PRO A 46 -0.29 16.39 -1.55
C PRO A 46 1.23 16.27 -1.73
N LEU A 47 1.74 15.09 -2.14
CA LEU A 47 3.16 14.89 -2.43
C LEU A 47 3.65 15.66 -3.66
N LEU A 48 2.79 15.90 -4.64
CA LEU A 48 3.12 16.68 -5.84
C LEU A 48 2.96 18.19 -5.63
N VAL A 49 2.01 18.60 -4.79
CA VAL A 49 1.66 20.01 -4.58
C VAL A 49 2.57 20.68 -3.55
N TYR A 50 3.02 19.94 -2.55
CA TYR A 50 3.82 20.49 -1.45
C TYR A 50 5.24 19.90 -1.43
N GLU A 51 6.21 20.72 -1.03
CA GLU A 51 7.58 20.27 -0.77
C GLU A 51 7.66 19.53 0.57
N ILE A 52 7.21 18.28 0.57
CA ILE A 52 7.30 17.41 1.74
C ILE A 52 8.70 16.81 1.82
N CYS A 53 9.30 16.84 3.02
CA CYS A 53 10.61 16.24 3.26
C CYS A 53 10.67 14.77 2.84
N SER A 54 11.73 14.38 2.12
CA SER A 54 11.92 13.01 1.63
C SER A 54 11.89 11.95 2.75
N THR A 55 12.38 12.29 3.94
CA THR A 55 12.34 11.41 5.13
C THR A 55 10.91 11.06 5.56
N THR A 56 9.98 12.00 5.42
CA THR A 56 8.56 11.77 5.70
C THR A 56 7.93 10.84 4.65
N VAL A 57 8.30 11.02 3.39
CA VAL A 57 7.84 10.18 2.28
C VAL A 57 8.33 8.74 2.47
N GLU A 58 9.61 8.54 2.80
CA GLU A 58 10.19 7.24 3.12
C GLU A 58 9.48 6.55 4.30
N ALA A 59 9.12 7.32 5.34
CA ALA A 59 8.37 6.79 6.47
C ALA A 59 6.95 6.32 6.08
N ILE A 60 6.28 7.03 5.16
CA ILE A 60 4.99 6.63 4.60
C ILE A 60 5.14 5.35 3.78
N GLU A 61 6.14 5.30 2.90
CA GLU A 61 6.44 4.13 2.06
C GLU A 61 6.72 2.89 2.93
N ALA A 62 7.57 3.03 3.96
CA ALA A 62 7.87 1.95 4.90
C ALA A 62 6.60 1.40 5.60
N LYS A 63 5.67 2.27 5.99
CA LYS A 63 4.36 1.85 6.54
C LYS A 63 3.55 1.08 5.50
N ILE A 64 3.42 1.61 4.29
CA ILE A 64 2.67 0.97 3.19
C ILE A 64 3.23 -0.43 2.92
N ASN A 65 4.55 -0.57 2.88
CA ASN A 65 5.23 -1.84 2.67
C ASN A 65 4.95 -2.86 3.77
N LYS A 66 4.95 -2.43 5.03
CA LYS A 66 4.63 -3.28 6.17
C LYS A 66 3.21 -3.85 6.07
N PHE A 67 2.23 -3.02 5.72
CA PHE A 67 0.84 -3.47 5.51
C PHE A 67 0.71 -4.38 4.30
N THR A 68 1.33 -4.00 3.17
CA THR A 68 1.28 -4.78 1.93
C THR A 68 1.87 -6.17 2.11
N ARG A 69 3.01 -6.29 2.77
CA ARG A 69 3.64 -7.58 3.10
C ARG A 69 2.74 -8.43 3.98
N ARG A 70 2.12 -7.83 5.00
CA ARG A 70 1.17 -8.51 5.88
C ARG A 70 -0.05 -9.02 5.11
N TRP A 71 -0.59 -8.23 4.19
CA TRP A 71 -1.76 -8.63 3.39
C TRP A 71 -1.45 -9.71 2.35
N LEU A 72 -0.25 -9.68 1.76
CA LEU A 72 0.18 -10.67 0.77
C LEU A 72 0.82 -11.92 1.36
N GLY A 73 1.10 -11.95 2.67
CA GLY A 73 1.82 -13.05 3.33
C GLY A 73 3.30 -13.14 2.92
N VAL A 74 3.91 -12.01 2.56
CA VAL A 74 5.31 -11.95 2.10
C VAL A 74 6.26 -11.99 3.31
N PRO A 75 7.34 -12.80 3.27
CA PRO A 75 8.29 -12.85 4.37
C PRO A 75 9.02 -11.51 4.58
N PRO A 76 9.38 -11.17 5.82
CA PRO A 76 10.02 -9.90 6.15
C PRO A 76 11.41 -9.72 5.51
N GLY A 77 12.11 -10.81 5.19
CA GLY A 77 13.44 -10.78 4.56
C GLY A 77 13.46 -10.45 3.07
N LEU A 78 12.30 -10.28 2.42
CA LEU A 78 12.26 -9.86 1.02
C LEU A 78 12.70 -8.38 0.89
N PRO A 79 13.64 -8.02 0.01
CA PRO A 79 13.95 -6.61 -0.22
C PRO A 79 12.77 -5.91 -0.88
N ASP A 80 12.58 -4.64 -0.55
CA ASP A 80 11.40 -3.89 -1.00
C ASP A 80 11.36 -3.68 -2.51
N VAL A 81 12.53 -3.45 -3.09
CA VAL A 81 12.75 -3.39 -4.55
C VAL A 81 12.23 -4.65 -5.25
N ALA A 82 12.36 -5.84 -4.64
CA ALA A 82 11.86 -7.07 -5.25
C ALA A 82 10.33 -7.16 -5.26
N MET A 83 9.63 -6.41 -4.41
CA MET A 83 8.17 -6.35 -4.36
C MET A 83 7.60 -5.49 -5.50
N TYR A 84 8.29 -4.40 -5.84
CA TYR A 84 7.90 -3.46 -6.90
C TYR A 84 8.51 -3.78 -8.27
N CYS A 85 9.50 -4.68 -8.32
CA CYS A 85 10.17 -5.04 -9.57
C CYS A 85 9.24 -5.80 -10.53
N ARG A 86 9.01 -5.22 -11.72
CA ARG A 86 8.16 -5.82 -12.77
C ARG A 86 8.67 -7.17 -13.30
N LYS A 87 9.97 -7.43 -13.20
CA LYS A 87 10.62 -8.68 -13.64
C LYS A 87 10.72 -9.74 -12.53
N ALA A 88 10.35 -9.42 -11.29
CA ALA A 88 10.39 -10.38 -10.20
C ALA A 88 9.29 -11.44 -10.35
N LYS A 89 9.54 -12.66 -9.82
CA LYS A 89 8.52 -13.72 -9.75
C LYS A 89 7.32 -13.28 -8.91
N LEU A 90 7.56 -12.46 -7.89
CA LEU A 90 6.52 -11.81 -7.10
C LEU A 90 6.07 -10.54 -7.82
N ARG A 91 4.87 -10.55 -8.39
CA ARG A 91 4.25 -9.36 -9.00
C ARG A 91 3.12 -8.89 -8.11
N LEU A 92 3.07 -7.58 -7.81
CA LEU A 92 1.91 -7.01 -7.15
C LEU A 92 0.64 -7.29 -7.98
N PRO A 93 -0.52 -7.50 -7.34
CA PRO A 93 -1.75 -7.81 -8.04
C PRO A 93 -2.08 -6.71 -9.06
N SER A 94 -1.95 -7.04 -10.34
CA SER A 94 -2.53 -6.25 -11.42
C SER A 94 -4.04 -6.54 -11.49
N TRP A 95 -4.84 -5.60 -12.01
CA TRP A 95 -6.30 -5.80 -12.21
C TRP A 95 -6.63 -7.19 -12.81
N LYS A 96 -5.82 -7.63 -13.77
CA LYS A 96 -5.95 -8.93 -14.44
C LYS A 96 -5.81 -10.14 -13.50
N SER A 97 -5.04 -10.02 -12.42
CA SER A 97 -4.76 -11.10 -11.47
C SER A 97 -5.82 -11.26 -10.36
N ILE A 98 -6.70 -10.27 -10.18
CA ILE A 98 -7.79 -10.31 -9.19
C ILE A 98 -8.90 -11.27 -9.64
N ASN A 99 -9.19 -11.30 -10.93
CA ASN A 99 -10.22 -12.16 -11.53
C ASN A 99 -9.85 -13.66 -11.55
N VAL A 100 -8.65 -14.03 -11.10
CA VAL A 100 -8.20 -15.43 -10.97
C VAL A 100 -8.36 -15.94 -9.52
N ALA A 101 -9.09 -15.22 -8.67
CA ALA A 101 -9.58 -15.80 -7.42
C ALA A 101 -10.82 -16.66 -7.73
N LYS A 102 -10.61 -17.93 -8.13
CA LYS A 102 -11.71 -18.91 -8.05
C LYS A 102 -12.13 -19.02 -6.58
N PRO A 103 -13.44 -18.95 -6.26
CA PRO A 103 -13.91 -19.17 -4.90
C PRO A 103 -13.70 -20.65 -4.55
N GLY A 104 -12.54 -20.97 -3.97
CA GLY A 104 -12.34 -22.22 -3.26
C GLY A 104 -13.09 -22.13 -1.95
N TYR A 105 -14.36 -22.53 -1.95
CA TYR A 105 -15.04 -22.93 -0.72
C TYR A 105 -14.35 -24.19 -0.21
N SER A 106 -13.39 -24.01 0.71
CA SER A 106 -12.89 -25.10 1.54
C SER A 106 -13.91 -25.35 2.64
N ARG A 107 -14.64 -26.44 2.43
CA ARG A 107 -15.47 -27.17 3.39
C ARG A 107 -14.73 -27.37 4.72
N CYS A 108 -15.29 -26.83 5.79
CA CYS A 108 -15.35 -27.47 7.11
C CYS A 108 -16.83 -27.61 7.44
#